data_AF-A0A3N6MN54-F1
#
_entry.id   AF-A0A3N6MN54-F1
#
_cell.length_a   1.000
_cell.length_b   1.000
_cell.length_c   1.000
_cell.angle_alpha   90.00
_cell.angle_beta   90.00
_cell.angle_gamma   90.00
#
_symmetry.space_group_name_H-M   'P 1'
#
loop_
_entity.id
_entity.type
_entity.pdbx_description
1 polymer ?
#
loop_
_entity_poly.entity_id
_entity_poly.type
_entity_poly.pdbx_seq_one_letter_code
_entity_poly.pdbx_strand_id
1 'polypeptide(L)'
;MSSNTREPKVVRVSQKGQATIPKALREKFGIDTPGEVFVYEEDERIVVEPIPSLEELGGIHADTDRERGDVLDRVRELKREERRREDGRADRLRPTDSEDK
;
A
#
# COMPACT_ATOMS: atom_id res chain seq x y z
N MET A 1 17.77 17.08 -23.46
CA MET A 1 17.61 18.35 -22.73
C MET A 1 16.68 18.08 -21.56
N SER A 2 17.21 18.06 -20.34
CA SER A 2 16.43 17.80 -19.13
C SER A 2 15.68 19.08 -18.75
N SER A 3 14.36 19.07 -18.95
CA SER A 3 13.47 20.16 -18.54
C SER A 3 13.43 20.20 -17.01
N ASN A 4 14.07 21.22 -16.43
CA ASN A 4 14.02 21.47 -15.00
C ASN A 4 12.60 21.99 -14.67
N THR A 5 11.78 21.19 -14.00
CA THR A 5 10.33 21.45 -13.76
C THR A 5 10.05 22.58 -12.77
N ARG A 6 10.98 23.52 -12.57
CA ARG A 6 10.89 24.58 -11.53
C ARG A 6 10.23 25.87 -12.03
N GLU A 7 9.98 26.01 -13.33
CA GLU A 7 9.30 27.19 -13.88
C GLU A 7 7.78 26.97 -13.93
N PRO A 8 6.98 27.88 -13.35
CA PRO A 8 5.52 27.77 -13.37
C PRO A 8 5.01 27.89 -14.80
N LYS A 9 4.14 26.95 -15.20
CA LYS A 9 3.49 26.97 -16.52
C LYS A 9 2.08 27.54 -16.39
N VAL A 10 1.81 28.63 -17.11
CA VAL A 10 0.46 29.21 -17.16
C VAL A 10 -0.47 28.27 -17.95
N VAL A 11 -1.55 27.84 -17.31
CA VAL A 11 -2.63 27.07 -17.92
C VAL A 11 -3.92 27.88 -17.89
N ARG A 12 -4.77 27.71 -18.91
CA ARG A 12 -6.10 28.34 -18.93
C ARG A 12 -7.07 27.47 -18.16
N VAL A 13 -7.92 28.12 -17.37
CA VAL A 13 -9.08 27.49 -16.73
C VAL A 13 -10.29 27.71 -17.64
N SER A 14 -11.02 26.63 -17.94
CA SER A 14 -12.24 26.73 -18.74
C SER A 14 -13.36 27.43 -17.96
N GLN A 15 -14.43 27.85 -18.65
CA GLN A 15 -15.62 28.40 -17.97
C GLN A 15 -16.26 27.43 -16.98
N LYS A 16 -16.01 26.12 -17.13
CA LYS A 16 -16.48 25.07 -16.23
C LYS A 16 -15.50 24.78 -15.09
N GLY A 17 -14.44 25.56 -14.94
CA GLY A 17 -13.43 25.37 -13.89
C GLY A 17 -12.39 24.28 -14.16
N GLN A 18 -12.28 23.79 -15.39
CA GLN A 18 -11.31 22.73 -15.72
C GLN A 18 -9.95 23.31 -16.08
N ALA A 19 -8.87 22.75 -15.54
CA ALA A 19 -7.50 23.05 -15.92
C ALA A 19 -6.79 21.77 -16.37
N THR A 20 -6.06 21.84 -17.47
CA THR A 20 -5.35 20.67 -18.01
C THR A 20 -3.95 20.57 -17.40
N ILE A 21 -3.65 19.43 -16.77
CA ILE A 21 -2.30 19.12 -16.28
C ILE A 21 -1.35 18.93 -17.48
N PRO A 22 -0.27 19.72 -17.62
CA PRO A 22 0.71 19.56 -18.70
C PRO A 22 1.32 18.16 -18.77
N LYS A 23 1.56 17.65 -20.00
CA LYS A 23 2.10 16.31 -20.25
C LYS A 23 3.35 15.98 -19.42
N ALA A 24 4.31 16.90 -19.36
CA ALA A 24 5.55 16.71 -18.60
C ALA A 24 5.33 16.52 -17.09
N LEU A 25 4.29 17.13 -16.52
CA LEU A 25 3.92 16.91 -15.11
C LEU A 25 3.21 15.57 -14.94
N ARG A 26 2.28 15.21 -15.85
CA ARG A 26 1.62 13.91 -15.81
C ARG A 26 2.62 12.75 -15.86
N GLU A 27 3.55 12.78 -16.81
CA GLU A 27 4.59 11.74 -16.95
C GLU A 27 5.50 11.67 -15.73
N LYS A 28 5.85 12.82 -15.14
CA LYS A 28 6.72 12.89 -13.96
C LYS A 28 6.06 12.30 -12.70
N PHE A 29 4.76 12.50 -12.55
CA PHE A 29 4.00 12.09 -11.37
C PHE A 29 3.15 10.84 -11.61
N GLY A 30 3.32 10.13 -12.74
CA GLY A 30 2.59 8.89 -13.03
C GLY A 30 1.08 9.07 -13.18
N ILE A 31 0.62 10.24 -13.64
CA ILE A 31 -0.82 10.50 -13.82
C ILE A 31 -1.24 10.01 -15.20
N ASP A 32 -1.81 8.81 -15.26
CA ASP A 32 -2.35 8.23 -16.49
C ASP A 32 -3.63 8.93 -16.96
N THR A 33 -3.94 8.76 -18.26
CA THR A 33 -5.15 9.30 -18.87
C THR A 33 -5.88 8.21 -19.65
N PRO A 34 -7.18 7.95 -19.39
CA PRO A 34 -7.98 8.54 -18.32
C PRO A 34 -7.52 8.07 -16.93
N GLY A 35 -7.57 8.95 -15.94
CA GLY A 35 -7.13 8.68 -14.58
C GLY A 35 -7.74 9.66 -13.59
N GLU A 36 -7.53 9.41 -12.30
CA GLU A 36 -8.08 10.18 -11.19
C GLU A 36 -6.95 10.70 -10.28
N VAL A 37 -7.19 11.84 -9.62
CA VAL A 37 -6.21 12.52 -8.76
C VAL A 37 -6.92 13.05 -7.51
N PHE A 38 -6.20 13.10 -6.39
CA PHE A 38 -6.63 13.88 -5.23
C PHE A 38 -6.40 15.37 -5.49
N VAL A 39 -7.36 16.19 -5.08
CA VAL A 39 -7.28 17.65 -5.15
C VAL A 39 -7.68 18.22 -3.79
N TYR A 40 -6.76 18.93 -3.13
CA TYR A 40 -6.99 19.54 -1.81
C TYR A 40 -6.21 20.85 -1.67
N GLU A 41 -6.50 21.59 -0.60
CA GLU A 41 -5.82 22.84 -0.25
C GLU A 41 -4.75 22.59 0.82
N GLU A 42 -3.56 23.16 0.62
CA GLU A 42 -2.45 23.17 1.58
C GLU A 42 -1.65 24.46 1.39
N ASP A 43 -1.33 25.17 2.48
CA ASP A 43 -0.53 26.42 2.46
C ASP A 43 -0.97 27.44 1.39
N GLU A 44 -2.28 27.70 1.28
CA GLU A 44 -2.89 28.61 0.28
C GLU A 44 -2.63 28.18 -1.18
N ARG A 45 -2.38 26.89 -1.41
CA ARG A 45 -2.15 26.29 -2.73
C ARG A 45 -3.10 25.14 -2.98
N ILE A 46 -3.45 24.95 -4.25
CA ILE A 46 -4.13 23.74 -4.72
C ILE A 46 -3.06 22.68 -4.97
N VAL A 47 -3.12 21.59 -4.21
CA VAL A 47 -2.28 20.41 -4.39
C VAL A 47 -3.04 19.38 -5.23
N VAL A 48 -2.33 18.77 -6.17
CA VAL A 48 -2.84 17.70 -7.02
C VAL A 48 -1.90 16.50 -6.88
N GLU A 49 -2.44 15.38 -6.40
CA GLU A 49 -1.68 14.16 -6.10
C GLU A 49 -2.26 12.97 -6.87
N PRO A 50 -1.44 12.11 -7.50
CA PRO A 50 -1.92 10.90 -8.15
C PRO A 50 -2.62 9.97 -7.14
N ILE A 51 -3.70 9.31 -7.57
CA ILE A 51 -4.27 8.22 -6.77
C ILE A 51 -3.40 6.98 -6.99
N PRO A 52 -2.82 6.39 -5.94
CA PRO A 52 -2.05 5.17 -6.08
C PRO A 52 -2.95 4.05 -6.58
N SER A 53 -2.44 3.27 -7.52
CA SER A 53 -3.12 2.05 -7.98
C SER A 53 -3.18 1.00 -6.87
N LEU A 54 -4.11 0.04 -6.99
CA LEU A 54 -4.19 -1.10 -6.05
C LEU A 54 -2.89 -1.92 -5.99
N GLU A 55 -2.12 -1.93 -7.09
CA GLU A 55 -0.82 -2.58 -7.18
C GLU A 55 0.24 -1.85 -6.33
N GLU A 56 0.20 -0.51 -6.31
CA GLU A 56 1.10 0.34 -5.51
C GLU A 56 0.68 0.45 -4.04
N LEU A 57 -0.63 0.39 -3.76
CA LEU A 57 -1.21 0.40 -2.42
C LEU A 57 -0.95 -0.88 -1.62
N GLY A 58 -0.45 -1.92 -2.27
CA GLY A 58 0.02 -3.10 -1.57
C GLY A 58 -1.00 -3.83 -0.74
N GLY A 59 -2.12 -4.21 -1.36
CA GLY A 59 -2.97 -5.24 -0.77
C GLY A 59 -2.20 -6.54 -0.63
N ILE A 60 -1.82 -6.95 0.60
CA ILE A 60 -1.19 -8.23 1.01
C ILE A 60 0.02 -8.75 0.20
N HIS A 61 0.40 -8.14 -0.92
CA HIS A 61 1.30 -8.69 -1.96
C HIS A 61 2.26 -7.63 -2.57
N ALA A 62 2.31 -6.37 -2.11
CA ALA A 62 3.23 -5.35 -2.70
C ALA A 62 4.71 -5.49 -2.32
N ASP A 63 5.10 -6.50 -1.55
CA ASP A 63 6.52 -6.84 -1.49
C ASP A 63 6.86 -7.71 -2.71
N THR A 64 7.05 -7.05 -3.86
CA THR A 64 7.59 -7.64 -5.09
C THR A 64 9.03 -8.14 -4.91
N ASP A 65 9.68 -7.81 -3.78
CA ASP A 65 11.00 -8.33 -3.36
C ASP A 65 10.94 -9.55 -2.43
N ARG A 66 9.75 -10.06 -2.08
CA ARG A 66 9.64 -11.37 -1.41
C ARG A 66 9.39 -12.43 -2.45
N GLU A 67 10.26 -13.44 -2.50
CA GLU A 67 10.08 -14.57 -3.40
C GLU A 67 8.69 -15.15 -3.19
N ARG A 68 7.99 -15.46 -4.29
CA ARG A 68 6.65 -16.03 -4.29
C ARG A 68 6.65 -17.35 -3.50
N GLY A 69 6.43 -17.26 -2.20
CA GLY A 69 6.58 -18.39 -1.27
C GLY A 69 6.89 -17.96 0.17
N ASP A 70 7.68 -16.90 0.35
CA ASP A 70 8.23 -16.52 1.66
C ASP A 70 7.15 -16.16 2.68
N VAL A 71 6.13 -15.42 2.25
CA VAL A 71 5.02 -15.03 3.13
C VAL A 71 4.17 -16.25 3.53
N LEU A 72 3.94 -17.15 2.59
CA LEU A 72 3.21 -18.40 2.82
C LEU A 72 3.97 -19.31 3.79
N ASP A 73 5.29 -19.41 3.64
CA ASP A 73 6.14 -20.23 4.50
C ASP A 73 6.28 -19.62 5.90
N ARG A 74 6.40 -18.29 6.00
CA ARG A 74 6.37 -17.59 7.29
C ARG A 74 5.03 -17.78 8.03
N VAL A 75 3.90 -17.69 7.32
CA VAL A 75 2.57 -17.96 7.90
C VAL A 75 2.44 -19.42 8.35
N ARG A 76 2.96 -20.38 7.57
CA ARG A 76 2.98 -21.80 7.94
C ARG A 76 3.85 -22.06 9.16
N GLU A 77 5.01 -21.42 9.26
CA GLU A 77 5.91 -21.51 10.40
C GLU A 77 5.25 -20.98 11.68
N LEU A 78 4.67 -19.78 11.62
CA LEU A 78 3.94 -19.18 12.75
C LEU A 78 2.81 -20.08 13.24
N LYS A 79 2.01 -20.66 12.31
CA LYS A 79 0.94 -21.62 12.67
C LYS A 79 1.47 -22.91 13.29
N ARG A 80 2.68 -23.36 12.94
CA ARG A 80 3.31 -24.55 13.54
C ARG A 80 3.83 -24.24 14.94
N GLU A 81 4.39 -23.05 15.16
CA GLU A 81 4.81 -22.61 16.49
C GLU A 81 3.63 -22.45 17.44
N GLU A 82 2.55 -21.83 16.97
CA GLU A 82 1.33 -21.63 17.74
C GLU A 82 0.75 -22.98 18.20
N ARG A 83 0.61 -23.94 17.27
CA ARG A 83 0.19 -25.31 17.61
C ARG A 83 1.08 -25.97 18.66
N ARG A 84 2.41 -25.87 18.53
CA ARG A 84 3.34 -26.42 19.55
C ARG A 84 3.15 -25.77 20.92
N ARG A 85 2.88 -24.47 20.97
CA ARG A 85 2.60 -23.75 22.22
C ARG A 85 1.26 -24.18 22.81
N GLU A 86 0.25 -24.40 21.98
CA GLU A 86 -1.06 -24.89 22.40
C GLU A 86 -0.98 -26.33 22.92
N ASP A 87 -0.31 -27.23 22.21
CA ASP A 87 -0.11 -28.62 22.62
C ASP A 87 0.67 -28.70 23.95
N GLY A 88 1.73 -27.90 24.09
CA GLY A 88 2.49 -27.83 25.35
C GLY A 88 1.72 -27.21 26.51
N ARG A 89 0.73 -26.37 26.24
CA ARG A 89 -0.22 -25.88 27.27
C ARG A 89 -1.26 -26.93 27.60
N ALA A 90 -1.78 -27.63 26.60
CA ALA A 90 -2.73 -28.72 26.76
C ALA A 90 -2.13 -29.83 27.62
N ASP A 91 -0.88 -30.23 27.39
CA ASP A 91 -0.19 -31.26 28.19
C ASP A 91 0.04 -30.84 29.65
N ARG A 92 0.25 -29.55 29.93
CA ARG A 92 0.35 -29.04 31.31
C ARG A 92 -1.00 -28.93 32.03
N LEU A 93 -2.07 -28.81 31.25
CA LEU A 93 -3.44 -28.71 31.74
C LEU A 93 -4.14 -30.07 31.75
N ARG A 94 -3.51 -31.14 31.25
CA ARG A 94 -3.99 -32.50 31.45
C ARG A 94 -3.98 -32.75 32.96
N PRO A 95 -5.15 -33.01 33.57
CA PRO A 95 -5.18 -33.51 34.93
C PRO A 95 -4.30 -34.75 34.95
N THR A 96 -3.32 -34.82 35.86
CA THR A 96 -2.81 -36.13 36.26
C THR A 96 -4.03 -36.86 36.76
N ASP A 97 -4.46 -37.91 36.07
CA ASP A 97 -5.48 -38.80 36.61
C ASP A 97 -4.98 -39.19 38.00
N SER A 98 -5.58 -38.58 39.01
CA SER A 98 -5.39 -38.96 40.39
C SER A 98 -6.02 -40.34 40.47
N GLU A 99 -5.17 -41.35 40.33
CA GLU A 99 -5.39 -42.64 40.94
C GLU A 99 -5.79 -42.37 42.39
N ASP A 100 -7.07 -42.49 42.72
CA ASP A 100 -7.47 -42.90 44.05
C ASP A 100 -8.94 -43.34 44.11
N LYS A 101 -9.07 -44.68 44.21
CA LYS A 101 -10.12 -45.51 44.80
C LYS A 101 -11.38 -45.87 43.99
#